data_AF-A0A6I1HNM4-F1
#
_entry.id   AF-A0A6I1HNM4-F1
#
_cell.length_a   1.000
_cell.length_b   1.000
_cell.length_c   1.000
_cell.angle_alpha   90.00
_cell.angle_beta   90.00
_cell.angle_gamma   90.00
#
_symmetry.space_group_name_H-M   'P 1'
#
loop_
_entity.id
_entity.type
_entity.pdbx_description
1 polymer ?
#
loop_
_entity_poly.entity_id
_entity_poly.type
_entity_poly.pdbx_seq_one_letter_code
_entity_poly.pdbx_strand_id
1 'polypeptide(L)'
;MYSYIALSGVPPDYAAVAQRISREYAGSNDAFRKQEVLDALKPQIDAKVNEAKTKRYLRYQINGQGALSPYAMDKAAFPAKFAEAGTYYYMYDNGDYKLAFTNGDGYSLLKVDQEAARKIEAARSGYKDFAIVVYAYAQEADMASNQVKAQIVKVAIKLNGEEIPVSQAQ
;
A
#
# COMPACT_ATOMS: atom_id res chain seq x y z
N MET A 1 9.10 -1.34 -1.53
CA MET A 1 10.33 -2.00 -2.04
C MET A 1 10.83 -3.17 -1.17
N TYR A 2 11.21 -2.98 0.11
CA TYR A 2 11.84 -4.06 0.90
C TYR A 2 10.98 -5.31 1.07
N SER A 3 9.66 -5.16 1.24
CA SER A 3 8.73 -6.30 1.28
C SER A 3 8.74 -7.10 -0.02
N TYR A 4 8.89 -6.47 -1.18
CA TYR A 4 9.02 -7.16 -2.46
C TYR A 4 10.32 -7.98 -2.50
N ILE A 5 11.46 -7.37 -2.18
CA ILE A 5 12.77 -8.04 -2.19
C ILE A 5 12.79 -9.22 -1.19
N ALA A 6 12.17 -9.04 -0.02
CA ALA A 6 12.07 -10.08 0.99
C ALA A 6 11.23 -11.28 0.53
N LEU A 7 10.15 -11.03 -0.22
CA LEU A 7 9.21 -12.06 -0.66
C LEU A 7 9.57 -12.70 -2.01
N SER A 8 10.37 -12.03 -2.84
CA SER A 8 10.86 -12.60 -4.11
C SER A 8 11.90 -13.69 -3.90
N GLY A 9 12.55 -13.73 -2.72
CA GLY A 9 13.57 -14.71 -2.39
C GLY A 9 14.90 -14.52 -3.12
N VAL A 10 15.01 -13.49 -3.96
CA VAL A 10 16.27 -13.16 -4.65
C VAL A 10 17.15 -12.23 -3.79
N PRO A 11 18.48 -12.33 -3.89
CA PRO A 11 19.38 -11.37 -3.25
C PRO A 11 19.06 -9.92 -3.69
N PRO A 12 19.20 -8.92 -2.79
CA PRO A 12 18.98 -7.53 -3.16
C PRO A 12 19.98 -7.08 -4.24
N ASP A 13 19.48 -6.37 -5.26
CA ASP A 13 20.36 -5.54 -6.08
C ASP A 13 20.76 -4.30 -5.26
N TYR A 14 21.88 -4.41 -4.55
CA TYR A 14 22.35 -3.37 -3.64
C TYR A 14 22.56 -2.03 -4.34
N ALA A 15 23.05 -2.03 -5.58
CA ALA A 15 23.29 -0.79 -6.33
C ALA A 15 21.97 -0.10 -6.68
N ALA A 16 20.98 -0.87 -7.18
CA ALA A 16 19.66 -0.33 -7.50
C ALA A 16 18.90 0.13 -6.26
N VAL A 17 19.08 -0.53 -5.11
CA VAL A 17 18.51 -0.11 -3.83
C VAL A 17 19.21 1.16 -3.34
N ALA A 18 20.54 1.19 -3.31
CA ALA A 18 21.33 2.35 -2.87
C ALA A 18 21.02 3.61 -3.70
N GLN A 19 20.85 3.46 -5.02
CA GLN A 19 20.44 4.54 -5.92
C GLN A 19 19.12 5.19 -5.52
N ARG A 20 18.20 4.44 -4.90
CA ARG A 20 16.88 4.95 -4.49
C ARG A 20 16.88 5.52 -3.08
N ILE A 21 17.66 4.94 -2.16
CA ILE A 21 17.60 5.31 -0.73
C ILE A 21 18.66 6.32 -0.32
N SER A 22 19.72 6.51 -1.11
CA SER A 22 20.84 7.41 -0.78
C SER A 22 21.05 8.45 -1.87
N ARG A 23 20.79 9.73 -1.53
CA ARG A 23 21.09 10.87 -2.40
C ARG A 23 22.59 10.98 -2.69
N GLU A 24 23.42 10.62 -1.73
CA GLU A 24 24.87 10.66 -1.88
C GLU A 24 25.35 9.62 -2.90
N TYR A 25 24.87 8.38 -2.79
CA TYR A 25 25.17 7.35 -3.78
C TYR A 25 24.66 7.73 -5.17
N ALA A 26 23.43 8.26 -5.23
CA ALA A 26 22.79 8.65 -6.48
C ALA A 26 23.47 9.84 -7.19
N GLY A 27 23.97 10.81 -6.41
CA GLY A 27 24.55 12.06 -6.91
C GLY A 27 26.07 12.04 -7.09
N SER A 28 26.78 11.05 -6.54
CA SER A 28 28.22 10.90 -6.75
C SER A 28 28.52 10.47 -8.18
N ASN A 29 29.61 10.98 -8.78
CA ASN A 29 30.22 10.44 -10.00
C ASN A 29 31.58 9.79 -9.72
N ASP A 30 32.08 9.88 -8.49
CA ASP A 30 33.31 9.25 -8.05
C ASP A 30 33.05 7.76 -7.74
N ALA A 31 33.72 6.89 -8.48
CA ALA A 31 33.58 5.44 -8.36
C ALA A 31 34.03 4.90 -6.99
N PHE A 32 35.11 5.45 -6.42
CA PHE A 32 35.59 5.05 -5.10
C PHE A 32 34.60 5.46 -4.03
N ARG A 33 34.14 6.72 -4.08
CA ARG A 33 33.11 7.21 -3.13
C ARG A 33 31.82 6.42 -3.24
N LYS A 34 31.37 6.09 -4.46
CA LYS A 34 30.18 5.24 -4.64
C LYS A 34 30.36 3.88 -3.99
N GLN A 35 31.51 3.25 -4.20
CA GLN A 35 31.78 1.94 -3.64
C GLN A 35 31.79 1.97 -2.10
N GLU A 36 32.44 2.96 -1.49
CA GLU A 36 32.43 3.15 -0.04
C GLU A 36 31.02 3.32 0.53
N VAL A 37 30.20 4.17 -0.11
CA VAL A 37 28.82 4.40 0.32
C VAL A 37 28.00 3.13 0.15
N LEU A 38 28.18 2.39 -0.95
CA LEU A 38 27.49 1.12 -1.18
C LEU A 38 27.82 0.10 -0.10
N ASP A 39 29.11 -0.06 0.23
CA ASP A 39 29.56 -1.01 1.24
C ASP A 39 29.04 -0.65 2.63
N ALA A 40 28.94 0.65 2.95
CA ALA A 40 28.31 1.12 4.18
C ALA A 40 26.78 0.90 4.21
N LEU A 41 26.11 0.87 3.05
CA LEU A 41 24.65 0.67 2.95
C LEU A 41 24.24 -0.80 2.94
N LYS A 42 25.09 -1.71 2.42
CA LYS A 42 24.78 -3.16 2.32
C LYS A 42 24.21 -3.76 3.62
N PRO A 43 24.84 -3.58 4.81
CA PRO A 43 24.31 -4.16 6.05
C PRO A 43 22.95 -3.59 6.43
N GLN A 44 22.69 -2.31 6.13
CA GLN A 44 21.41 -1.67 6.41
C GLN A 44 20.31 -2.18 5.48
N ILE A 45 20.64 -2.38 4.20
CA ILE A 45 19.75 -2.99 3.21
C ILE A 45 19.39 -4.41 3.65
N ASP A 46 20.38 -5.22 4.03
CA ASP A 46 20.15 -6.59 4.50
C ASP A 46 19.27 -6.63 5.76
N ALA A 47 19.53 -5.73 6.71
CA ALA A 47 18.70 -5.60 7.92
C ALA A 47 17.25 -5.26 7.57
N LYS A 48 17.02 -4.32 6.64
CA LYS A 48 15.67 -3.93 6.21
C LYS A 48 14.94 -5.02 5.44
N VAL A 49 15.65 -5.77 4.60
CA VAL A 49 15.09 -6.93 3.88
C VAL A 49 14.73 -8.04 4.87
N ASN A 50 15.61 -8.35 5.84
CA ASN A 50 15.34 -9.35 6.86
C ASN A 50 14.19 -8.93 7.80
N GLU A 51 14.11 -7.66 8.17
CA GLU A 51 12.97 -7.10 8.90
C GLU A 51 11.68 -7.32 8.12
N ALA A 52 11.66 -7.02 6.81
CA ALA A 52 10.49 -7.18 5.96
C ALA A 52 10.04 -8.64 5.75
N LYS A 53 10.94 -9.62 5.93
CA LYS A 53 10.56 -11.06 5.94
C LYS A 53 9.62 -11.41 7.09
N THR A 54 9.77 -10.72 8.23
CA THR A 54 9.00 -10.96 9.46
C THR A 54 7.85 -9.98 9.65
N LYS A 55 8.05 -8.71 9.27
CA LYS A 55 7.04 -7.65 9.33
C LYS A 55 6.24 -7.57 8.03
N ARG A 56 5.29 -8.50 7.87
CA ARG A 56 4.47 -8.63 6.66
C ARG A 56 3.15 -7.85 6.71
N TYR A 57 2.80 -7.26 7.84
CA TYR A 57 1.63 -6.39 7.92
C TYR A 57 1.96 -5.00 7.39
N LEU A 58 1.11 -4.51 6.49
CA LEU A 58 1.23 -3.25 5.78
C LEU A 58 0.00 -2.39 6.08
N ARG A 59 0.21 -1.07 6.15
CA ARG A 59 -0.86 -0.08 6.17
C ARG A 59 -0.73 0.77 4.91
N TYR A 60 -1.75 0.71 4.05
CA TYR A 60 -1.79 1.46 2.80
C TYR A 60 -2.95 2.46 2.82
N GLN A 61 -2.70 3.69 2.36
CA GLN A 61 -3.71 4.74 2.33
C GLN A 61 -4.06 5.07 0.87
N ILE A 62 -5.34 4.97 0.56
CA ILE A 62 -5.90 5.28 -0.75
C ILE A 62 -6.71 6.56 -0.61
N ASN A 63 -6.59 7.49 -1.56
CA ASN A 63 -7.46 8.65 -1.61
C ASN A 63 -8.91 8.17 -1.75
N GLY A 64 -9.80 8.60 -0.85
CA GLY A 64 -11.20 8.20 -0.87
C GLY A 64 -11.98 8.79 -2.05
N GLN A 65 -11.55 9.95 -2.55
CA GLN A 65 -12.11 10.56 -3.76
C GLN A 65 -11.80 9.69 -4.97
N GLY A 66 -12.84 9.26 -5.68
CA GLY A 66 -12.73 8.37 -6.84
C GLY A 66 -12.62 6.88 -6.49
N ALA A 67 -12.11 6.52 -5.31
CA ALA A 67 -12.06 5.13 -4.84
C ALA A 67 -13.40 4.66 -4.22
N LEU A 68 -14.22 5.59 -3.74
CA LEU A 68 -15.54 5.32 -3.16
C LEU A 68 -16.66 5.94 -4.00
N SER A 69 -17.64 5.12 -4.37
CA SER A 69 -18.86 5.55 -5.07
C SER A 69 -19.90 6.12 -4.09
N PRO A 70 -20.97 6.79 -4.57
CA PRO A 70 -22.08 7.19 -3.72
C PRO A 70 -22.65 6.05 -2.88
N TYR A 71 -23.11 6.36 -1.67
CA TYR A 71 -23.77 5.38 -0.81
C TYR A 71 -24.97 4.72 -1.52
N ALA A 72 -24.96 3.40 -1.60
CA ALA A 72 -26.03 2.62 -2.20
C ALA A 72 -27.06 2.25 -1.11
N MET A 73 -28.20 2.93 -1.11
CA MET A 73 -29.26 2.77 -0.10
C MET A 73 -29.82 1.33 -0.06
N ASP A 74 -29.93 0.68 -1.21
CA ASP A 74 -30.42 -0.70 -1.33
C ASP A 74 -29.43 -1.73 -0.77
N LYS A 75 -28.13 -1.42 -0.78
CA LYS A 75 -27.05 -2.28 -0.23
C LYS A 75 -26.64 -1.89 1.19
N ALA A 76 -27.11 -0.75 1.68
CA ALA A 76 -26.66 -0.12 2.92
C ALA A 76 -25.12 -0.04 3.01
N ALA A 77 -24.45 0.27 1.90
CA ALA A 77 -22.99 0.21 1.78
C ALA A 77 -22.46 1.22 0.75
N PHE A 78 -21.16 1.50 0.83
CA PHE A 78 -20.44 2.22 -0.21
C PHE A 78 -19.78 1.24 -1.19
N PRO A 79 -20.08 1.31 -2.50
CA PRO A 79 -19.31 0.59 -3.49
C PRO A 79 -17.88 1.14 -3.58
N ALA A 80 -16.89 0.25 -3.55
CA ALA A 80 -15.49 0.60 -3.50
C ALA A 80 -14.73 0.03 -4.69
N LYS A 81 -14.04 0.91 -5.44
CA LYS A 81 -13.31 0.55 -6.65
C LYS A 81 -11.94 -0.05 -6.37
N PHE A 82 -11.38 0.20 -5.19
CA PHE A 82 -10.07 -0.36 -4.83
C PHE A 82 -10.04 -1.89 -4.73
N ALA A 83 -11.23 -2.48 -4.62
CA ALA A 83 -11.51 -3.89 -4.54
C ALA A 83 -11.60 -4.57 -5.92
N GLU A 84 -11.57 -3.83 -7.03
CA GLU A 84 -11.73 -4.38 -8.37
C GLU A 84 -10.53 -5.27 -8.77
N ALA A 85 -10.81 -6.41 -9.41
CA ALA A 85 -9.80 -7.32 -9.89
C ALA A 85 -8.84 -6.63 -10.87
N GLY A 86 -7.53 -6.89 -10.71
CA GLY A 86 -6.48 -6.27 -11.53
C GLY A 86 -6.08 -4.86 -11.08
N THR A 87 -6.76 -4.29 -10.10
CA THR A 87 -6.35 -3.02 -9.48
C THR A 87 -5.02 -3.17 -8.77
N TYR A 88 -4.13 -2.21 -9.01
CA TYR A 88 -2.85 -2.14 -8.33
C TYR A 88 -2.54 -0.72 -7.87
N TYR A 89 -1.69 -0.63 -6.86
CA TYR A 89 -1.30 0.61 -6.21
C TYR A 89 0.20 0.78 -6.27
N TYR A 90 0.66 1.92 -6.78
CA TYR A 90 2.07 2.27 -6.71
C TYR A 90 2.49 2.52 -5.27
N MET A 91 3.64 2.00 -4.87
CA MET A 91 4.18 2.34 -3.55
C MET A 91 4.76 3.76 -3.60
N TYR A 92 4.24 4.68 -2.80
CA TYR A 92 4.59 6.11 -2.87
C TYR A 92 6.09 6.39 -2.61
N ASP A 93 6.76 5.54 -1.85
CA ASP A 93 8.20 5.60 -1.60
C ASP A 93 9.03 5.08 -2.80
N ASN A 94 8.40 4.32 -3.71
CA ASN A 94 9.06 3.74 -4.86
C ASN A 94 8.05 3.33 -5.95
N GLY A 95 7.88 4.20 -6.96
CA GLY A 95 6.94 4.01 -8.07
C GLY A 95 7.23 2.81 -8.98
N ASP A 96 8.38 2.14 -8.83
CA ASP A 96 8.69 0.92 -9.60
C ASP A 96 7.98 -0.32 -9.05
N TYR A 97 7.52 -0.26 -7.80
CA TYR A 97 6.86 -1.37 -7.13
C TYR A 97 5.36 -1.12 -6.94
N LYS A 98 4.60 -2.20 -7.07
CA LYS A 98 3.15 -2.19 -6.99
C LYS A 98 2.65 -3.05 -5.82
N LEU A 99 1.44 -2.76 -5.38
CA LEU A 99 0.68 -3.54 -4.40
C LEU A 99 -0.63 -3.97 -5.06
N ALA A 100 -1.00 -5.25 -4.95
CA ALA A 100 -2.33 -5.75 -5.27
C ALA A 100 -2.92 -6.52 -4.09
N PHE A 101 -4.25 -6.56 -4.07
CA PHE A 101 -5.01 -7.27 -3.06
C PHE A 101 -5.57 -8.59 -3.60
N THR A 102 -5.29 -9.70 -2.93
CA THR A 102 -5.70 -11.06 -3.36
C THR A 102 -7.15 -11.39 -3.04
N ASN A 103 -7.74 -10.71 -2.05
CA ASN A 103 -9.13 -10.83 -1.62
C ASN A 103 -9.85 -9.47 -1.71
N GLY A 104 -9.50 -8.66 -2.72
CA GLY A 104 -10.09 -7.34 -2.93
C GLY A 104 -11.60 -7.40 -3.14
N ASP A 105 -12.07 -8.41 -3.87
CA ASP A 105 -13.47 -8.67 -4.20
C ASP A 105 -14.41 -8.69 -2.98
N GLY A 106 -13.96 -9.24 -1.84
CA GLY A 106 -14.68 -9.23 -0.57
C GLY A 106 -14.88 -7.83 0.05
N TYR A 107 -14.26 -6.80 -0.51
CA TYR A 107 -14.35 -5.39 -0.08
C TYR A 107 -14.98 -4.48 -1.13
N SER A 108 -15.65 -5.05 -2.14
CA SER A 108 -16.37 -4.29 -3.16
C SER A 108 -17.52 -3.44 -2.60
N LEU A 109 -18.05 -3.81 -1.43
CA LEU A 109 -19.05 -3.06 -0.68
C LEU A 109 -18.58 -2.85 0.76
N LEU A 110 -18.38 -1.59 1.15
CA LEU A 110 -17.99 -1.20 2.49
C LEU A 110 -19.22 -0.83 3.33
N LYS A 111 -19.50 -1.61 4.36
CA LYS A 111 -20.58 -1.33 5.32
C LYS A 111 -20.03 -0.56 6.52
N VAL A 112 -20.81 0.44 6.95
CA VAL A 112 -20.58 1.26 8.15
C VAL A 112 -21.92 1.52 8.82
N ASP A 113 -21.92 1.96 10.07
CA ASP A 113 -23.16 2.40 10.72
C ASP A 113 -23.80 3.60 9.99
N GLN A 114 -25.08 3.84 10.24
CA GLN A 114 -25.84 4.85 9.52
C GLN A 114 -25.35 6.29 9.78
N GLU A 115 -24.83 6.58 10.97
CA GLU A 115 -24.32 7.90 11.31
C GLU A 115 -23.01 8.19 10.55
N ALA A 116 -22.10 7.21 10.55
CA ALA A 116 -20.88 7.22 9.78
C ALA A 116 -21.16 7.32 8.28
N ALA A 117 -22.14 6.57 7.75
CA ALA A 117 -22.54 6.64 6.34
C ALA A 117 -22.92 8.07 5.94
N ARG A 118 -23.70 8.78 6.76
CA ARG A 118 -24.07 10.18 6.49
C ARG A 118 -22.85 11.09 6.47
N LYS A 119 -21.93 10.94 7.43
CA LYS A 119 -20.70 11.76 7.50
C LYS A 119 -19.80 11.53 6.28
N ILE A 120 -19.61 10.26 5.90
CA ILE A 120 -18.78 9.88 4.75
C ILE A 120 -19.42 10.35 3.44
N GLU A 121 -20.74 10.19 3.26
CA GLU A 121 -21.44 10.63 2.05
C GLU A 121 -21.41 12.17 1.92
N ALA A 122 -21.57 12.90 3.03
CA ALA A 122 -21.41 14.36 3.04
C ALA A 122 -19.98 14.80 2.67
N ALA A 123 -18.95 14.08 3.15
CA ALA A 123 -17.57 14.36 2.78
C ALA A 123 -17.31 14.06 1.29
N ARG A 124 -17.79 12.91 0.80
CA ARG A 124 -17.64 12.48 -0.60
C ARG A 124 -18.33 13.45 -1.57
N SER A 125 -19.60 13.74 -1.34
CA SER A 125 -20.41 14.66 -2.18
C SER A 125 -19.92 16.11 -2.12
N GLY A 126 -19.40 16.54 -0.97
CA GLY A 126 -18.80 17.86 -0.78
C GLY A 126 -17.34 17.98 -1.20
N TYR A 127 -16.77 16.96 -1.87
CA TYR A 127 -15.37 16.91 -2.31
C TYR A 127 -14.35 17.20 -1.19
N LYS A 128 -14.67 16.80 0.05
CA LYS A 128 -13.76 16.92 1.19
C LYS A 128 -12.75 15.78 1.18
N ASP A 129 -11.58 16.01 1.77
CA ASP A 129 -10.56 14.98 1.90
C ASP A 129 -10.96 13.90 2.90
N PHE A 130 -10.86 12.65 2.45
CA PHE A 130 -10.93 11.45 3.28
C PHE A 130 -10.11 10.35 2.61
N ALA A 131 -9.79 9.30 3.36
CA ALA A 131 -8.99 8.20 2.84
C ALA A 131 -9.59 6.85 3.17
N ILE A 132 -9.32 5.86 2.34
CA ILE A 132 -9.51 4.46 2.67
C ILE A 132 -8.18 3.94 3.20
N VAL A 133 -8.18 3.41 4.41
CA VAL A 133 -7.02 2.80 5.06
C VAL A 133 -7.16 1.29 4.97
N VAL A 134 -6.24 0.67 4.26
CA VAL A 134 -6.20 -0.79 4.07
C VAL A 134 -5.06 -1.35 4.90
N TYR A 135 -5.39 -2.23 5.83
CA TYR A 135 -4.43 -3.05 6.55
C TYR A 135 -4.37 -4.41 5.85
N ALA A 136 -3.19 -4.80 5.40
CA ALA A 136 -3.00 -6.01 4.61
C ALA A 136 -1.79 -6.82 5.09
N TYR A 137 -1.81 -8.12 4.82
CA TYR A 137 -0.71 -9.04 5.06
C TYR A 137 -0.07 -9.42 3.73
N ALA A 138 1.21 -9.09 3.56
CA ALA A 138 1.97 -9.39 2.35
C ALA A 138 2.25 -10.91 2.26
N GLN A 139 1.84 -11.52 1.15
CA GLN A 139 1.89 -12.98 0.96
C GLN A 139 3.06 -13.38 0.06
N GLU A 140 3.16 -12.74 -1.10
CA GLU A 140 4.11 -13.11 -2.15
C GLU A 140 4.55 -11.90 -2.98
N ALA A 141 5.64 -12.07 -3.73
CA ALA A 141 6.07 -11.15 -4.77
C ALA A 141 5.82 -11.76 -6.16
N ASP A 142 5.23 -10.97 -7.05
CA ASP A 142 5.17 -11.26 -8.47
C ASP A 142 6.30 -10.52 -9.18
N MET A 143 7.29 -11.30 -9.62
CA MET A 143 8.50 -10.79 -10.26
C MET A 143 8.26 -10.28 -11.69
N ALA A 144 7.20 -10.73 -12.36
CA ALA A 144 6.89 -10.27 -13.72
C ALA A 144 6.37 -8.83 -13.73
N SER A 145 5.79 -8.37 -12.62
CA SER A 145 5.11 -7.08 -12.51
C SER A 145 5.66 -6.17 -11.41
N ASN A 146 6.76 -6.56 -10.75
CA ASN A 146 7.34 -5.88 -9.57
C ASN A 146 6.29 -5.62 -8.48
N GLN A 147 5.42 -6.60 -8.24
CA GLN A 147 4.24 -6.42 -7.40
C GLN A 147 4.33 -7.25 -6.13
N VAL A 148 3.88 -6.69 -5.01
CA VAL A 148 3.56 -7.43 -3.79
C VAL A 148 2.08 -7.78 -3.83
N LYS A 149 1.75 -9.07 -3.70
CA LYS A 149 0.38 -9.51 -3.48
C LYS A 149 0.12 -9.63 -1.98
N ALA A 150 -0.94 -8.99 -1.52
CA ALA A 150 -1.29 -8.94 -0.12
C ALA A 150 -2.76 -9.30 0.11
N GLN A 151 -3.04 -9.97 1.22
CA GLN A 151 -4.40 -10.21 1.67
C GLN A 151 -4.84 -9.04 2.56
N ILE A 152 -5.96 -8.41 2.25
CA ILE A 152 -6.59 -7.43 3.13
C ILE A 152 -7.08 -8.13 4.40
N VAL A 153 -6.72 -7.56 5.54
CA VAL A 153 -7.08 -8.02 6.89
C VAL A 153 -8.11 -7.11 7.52
N LYS A 154 -8.01 -5.80 7.28
CA LYS A 154 -8.94 -4.79 7.80
C LYS A 154 -8.99 -3.60 6.86
N VAL A 155 -10.17 -2.99 6.74
CA VAL A 155 -10.35 -1.70 6.08
C VAL A 155 -10.96 -0.72 7.06
N ALA A 156 -10.62 0.55 6.93
CA ALA A 156 -11.25 1.66 7.63
C ALA A 156 -11.38 2.86 6.69
N ILE A 157 -12.34 3.74 6.95
CA ILE A 157 -12.44 5.04 6.29
C ILE A 157 -11.93 6.08 7.27
N LYS A 158 -10.84 6.77 6.89
CA LYS A 158 -10.26 7.86 7.67
C LYS A 158 -10.90 9.18 7.26
N LEU A 159 -11.65 9.79 8.17
CA LEU A 159 -12.32 11.08 7.98
C LEU A 159 -11.97 12.00 9.15
N ASN A 160 -11.49 13.21 8.87
CA ASN A 160 -11.08 14.20 9.89
C ASN A 160 -10.09 13.65 10.95
N GLY A 161 -9.23 12.70 10.56
CA GLY A 161 -8.25 12.08 11.45
C GLY A 161 -8.73 10.80 12.15
N GLU A 162 -10.04 10.56 12.19
CA GLU A 162 -10.65 9.38 12.81
C GLU A 162 -10.77 8.21 11.82
N GLU A 163 -10.39 7.00 12.23
CA GLU A 163 -10.57 5.77 11.43
C GLU A 163 -11.88 5.06 11.80
N ILE A 164 -12.86 5.17 10.90
CA ILE A 164 -14.14 4.48 11.01
C ILE A 164 -13.97 3.05 10.50
N PRO A 165 -14.12 2.00 11.34
CA PRO A 165 -13.99 0.63 10.89
C PRO A 165 -15.12 0.29 9.90
N VAL A 166 -14.79 -0.47 8.86
CA VAL A 166 -15.80 -0.98 7.92
C VAL A 166 -15.92 -2.50 8.07
N SER A 167 -17.11 -3.02 7.82
CA SER A 167 -17.34 -4.46 7.65
C SER A 167 -17.47 -4.81 6.17
N GLN A 168 -16.96 -5.99 5.82
CA GLN A 168 -17.22 -6.59 4.51
C GLN A 168 -18.72 -6.89 4.39
N ALA A 169 -19.30 -6.64 3.23
CA ALA A 169 -20.59 -7.22 2.90
C ALA A 169 -20.38 -8.70 2.56
N GLN A 170 -20.93 -9.60 3.39
CA GLN A 170 -21.16 -11.01 3.00
C GLN A 170 -22.11 -11.08 1.80
#